data_AF-A0A3D5Y547-F1
#
_entry.id   AF-A0A3D5Y547-F1
#
_cell.length_a   1.000
_cell.length_b   1.000
_cell.length_c   1.000
_cell.angle_alpha   90.00
_cell.angle_beta   90.00
_cell.angle_gamma   90.00
#
_symmetry.space_group_name_H-M   'P 1'
#
loop_
_entity.id
_entity.type
_entity.pdbx_description
1 polymer ?
#
loop_
_entity_poly.entity_id
_entity_poly.type
_entity_poly.pdbx_seq_one_letter_code
_entity_poly.pdbx_strand_id
1 'polypeptide(L)'
;MTTISQDDLVDSVADALQYIACYHPPDFVRAMARAYERETSVAAKSAIGQILINSRMAAQGHRPMCQDTGVVVVFLKVGMDVHFAGNDTLQEMIDQGVRRAYLNPDNPLRASLVAPPLGARRNTGDNTPAVVHVELVPGDALEVTVAAKGGGSENKARLAMLNPSDDLIQWVTDNLPSMGAGWCPPGILGLGIGGTPEKALLMAKESLMTPIDMDQIIEHGPRDDIEALRLEIFEASNRLGIGAQGLGGLTTVLDVKIKDYPTHA
;
A
#
# COMPACT_ATOMS: atom_id res chain seq x y z
N MET A 1 -14.88 -28.62 5.55
CA MET A 1 -15.13 -27.50 6.47
C MET A 1 -13.85 -27.27 7.24
N THR A 2 -13.11 -26.23 6.87
CA THR A 2 -11.85 -25.87 7.52
C THR A 2 -12.18 -24.99 8.71
N THR A 3 -11.71 -25.38 9.90
CA THR A 3 -11.85 -24.55 11.09
C THR A 3 -10.58 -23.75 11.31
N ILE A 4 -10.68 -22.42 11.26
CA ILE A 4 -9.61 -21.49 11.61
C ILE A 4 -9.77 -21.11 13.07
N SER A 5 -8.73 -21.31 13.88
CA SER A 5 -8.77 -20.87 15.27
C SER A 5 -8.60 -19.35 15.38
N GLN A 6 -9.18 -18.77 16.43
CA GLN A 6 -9.00 -17.35 16.73
C GLN A 6 -7.52 -16.99 16.91
N ASP A 7 -6.77 -17.81 17.66
CA ASP A 7 -5.36 -17.56 17.95
C ASP A 7 -4.52 -17.58 16.66
N ASP A 8 -4.78 -18.51 15.72
CA ASP A 8 -4.06 -18.57 14.45
C ASP A 8 -4.21 -17.27 13.63
N LEU A 9 -5.42 -16.71 13.57
CA LEU A 9 -5.68 -15.46 12.86
C LEU A 9 -5.04 -14.26 13.58
N VAL A 10 -5.21 -14.18 14.90
CA VAL A 10 -4.68 -13.09 15.74
C VAL A 10 -3.15 -13.05 15.67
N ASP A 11 -2.49 -14.19 15.81
CA ASP A 11 -1.03 -14.31 15.75
C ASP A 11 -0.52 -14.03 14.35
N SER A 12 -1.16 -14.56 13.31
CA SER A 12 -0.76 -14.28 11.92
C SER A 12 -0.82 -12.79 11.57
N VAL A 13 -1.84 -12.07 12.05
CA VAL A 13 -1.96 -10.62 11.84
C VAL A 13 -0.91 -9.87 12.63
N ALA A 14 -0.65 -10.27 13.89
CA ALA A 14 0.34 -9.63 14.73
C ALA A 14 1.76 -9.78 14.15
N ASP A 15 2.10 -11.00 13.73
CA ASP A 15 3.40 -11.33 13.12
C ASP A 15 3.56 -10.64 11.77
N ALA A 16 2.52 -10.60 10.94
CA ALA A 16 2.55 -9.88 9.67
C ALA A 16 2.83 -8.39 9.86
N LEU A 17 2.17 -7.73 10.82
CA LEU A 17 2.38 -6.31 11.13
C LEU A 17 3.79 -6.03 11.64
N GLN A 18 4.31 -6.89 12.51
CA GLN A 18 5.68 -6.82 13.00
C GLN A 18 6.70 -6.99 11.85
N TYR A 19 6.44 -7.93 10.95
CA TYR A 19 7.28 -8.17 9.78
C TYR A 19 7.29 -6.96 8.82
N ILE A 20 6.12 -6.51 8.35
CA ILE A 20 6.06 -5.42 7.35
C ILE A 20 6.53 -4.07 7.89
N ALA A 21 6.57 -3.88 9.21
CA ALA A 21 7.16 -2.69 9.83
C ALA A 21 8.69 -2.63 9.65
N CYS A 22 9.35 -3.78 9.55
CA CYS A 22 10.81 -3.90 9.52
C CYS A 22 11.39 -4.22 8.14
N TYR A 23 10.60 -4.86 7.26
CA TYR A 23 11.07 -5.39 5.99
C TYR A 23 10.32 -4.81 4.80
N HIS A 24 11.05 -4.19 3.87
CA HIS A 24 10.53 -3.97 2.52
C HIS A 24 10.53 -5.30 1.74
N PRO A 25 9.58 -5.50 0.82
CA PRO A 25 9.60 -6.68 -0.04
C PRO A 25 10.79 -6.63 -1.02
N PRO A 26 11.33 -7.79 -1.44
CA PRO A 26 12.54 -7.84 -2.27
C PRO A 26 12.42 -7.12 -3.63
N ASP A 27 11.22 -7.10 -4.21
CA ASP A 27 10.93 -6.40 -5.46
C ASP A 27 11.03 -4.87 -5.32
N PHE A 28 10.57 -4.30 -4.21
CA PHE A 28 10.76 -2.89 -3.89
C PHE A 28 12.24 -2.53 -3.77
N VAL A 29 13.01 -3.34 -3.04
CA VAL A 29 14.45 -3.11 -2.87
C VAL A 29 15.18 -3.17 -4.22
N ARG A 30 14.84 -4.13 -5.08
CA ARG A 30 15.41 -4.23 -6.44
C ARG A 30 15.02 -3.03 -7.32
N ALA A 31 13.76 -2.61 -7.29
CA ALA A 31 13.29 -1.45 -8.04
C ALA A 31 14.02 -0.17 -7.59
N MET A 32 14.15 0.04 -6.29
CA MET A 32 14.90 1.17 -5.72
C MET A 32 16.39 1.12 -6.04
N ALA A 33 17.03 -0.06 -6.01
CA ALA A 33 18.43 -0.21 -6.38
C ALA A 33 18.67 0.18 -7.85
N ARG A 34 17.81 -0.26 -8.77
CA ARG A 34 17.88 0.16 -10.18
C ARG A 34 17.62 1.65 -10.36
N ALA A 35 16.71 2.23 -9.59
CA ALA A 35 16.49 3.67 -9.59
C ALA A 35 17.76 4.42 -9.11
N TYR A 36 18.40 3.95 -8.04
CA TYR A 36 19.66 4.50 -7.54
C TYR A 36 20.79 4.46 -8.57
N GLU A 37 20.96 3.33 -9.26
CA GLU A 37 22.00 3.13 -10.26
C GLU A 37 21.85 4.11 -11.44
N ARG A 38 20.61 4.28 -11.92
CA ARG A 38 20.29 5.15 -13.06
C ARG A 38 20.24 6.63 -12.71
N GLU A 39 19.97 6.99 -11.46
CA GLU A 39 19.78 8.39 -11.05
C GLU A 39 21.05 9.23 -11.26
N THR A 40 20.85 10.41 -11.84
CA THR A 40 21.89 11.37 -12.20
C THR A 40 21.87 12.61 -11.32
N SER A 41 20.70 12.98 -10.78
CA SER A 41 20.57 14.04 -9.78
C SER A 41 21.23 13.61 -8.47
N VAL A 42 22.25 14.36 -8.03
CA VAL A 42 22.97 14.06 -6.78
C VAL A 42 22.03 14.05 -5.58
N ALA A 43 21.07 14.99 -5.54
CA ALA A 43 20.11 15.10 -4.45
C ALA A 43 19.13 13.90 -4.43
N ALA A 44 18.53 13.55 -5.57
CA ALA A 44 17.63 12.39 -5.65
C ALA A 44 18.37 11.07 -5.42
N LYS A 45 19.58 10.91 -5.94
CA LYS A 45 20.40 9.72 -5.73
C LYS A 45 20.74 9.54 -4.25
N SER A 46 21.09 10.63 -3.56
CA SER A 46 21.30 10.61 -2.11
C SER A 46 20.02 10.23 -1.36
N ALA A 47 18.86 10.75 -1.76
CA ALA A 47 17.58 10.41 -1.14
C ALA A 47 17.22 8.91 -1.31
N ILE A 48 17.38 8.36 -2.51
CA ILE A 48 17.17 6.92 -2.76
C ILE A 48 18.15 6.09 -1.92
N GLY A 49 19.43 6.51 -1.86
CA GLY A 49 20.45 5.86 -1.03
C GLY A 49 20.08 5.83 0.45
N GLN A 50 19.54 6.94 0.99
CA GLN A 50 19.05 6.98 2.37
C GLN A 50 17.90 6.01 2.61
N ILE A 51 16.95 5.89 1.67
CA ILE A 51 15.85 4.91 1.78
C ILE A 51 16.39 3.48 1.80
N LEU A 52 17.35 3.13 0.92
CA LEU A 52 17.97 1.81 0.88
C LEU A 52 18.76 1.50 2.16
N ILE A 53 19.53 2.48 2.68
CA ILE A 53 20.27 2.34 3.94
C ILE A 53 19.28 2.14 5.10
N ASN A 54 18.22 2.93 5.16
CA ASN A 54 17.18 2.81 6.17
C ASN A 54 16.49 1.44 6.11
N SER A 55 16.17 0.95 4.91
CA SER A 55 15.61 -0.39 4.70
C SER A 55 16.52 -1.49 5.26
N ARG A 56 17.84 -1.38 5.04
CA ARG A 56 18.81 -2.32 5.60
C ARG A 56 18.89 -2.22 7.12
N MET A 57 18.93 -1.00 7.66
CA MET A 57 19.01 -0.76 9.11
C MET A 57 17.76 -1.25 9.85
N ALA A 58 16.57 -1.05 9.28
CA ALA A 58 15.31 -1.56 9.82
C ALA A 58 15.30 -3.09 9.90
N ALA A 59 15.69 -3.75 8.80
CA ALA A 59 15.77 -5.21 8.73
C ALA A 59 16.79 -5.80 9.72
N GLN A 60 17.99 -5.22 9.83
CA GLN A 60 19.03 -5.71 10.75
C GLN A 60 18.71 -5.38 12.21
N GLY A 61 18.16 -4.19 12.45
CA GLY A 61 17.86 -3.68 13.78
C GLY A 61 16.55 -4.17 14.37
N HIS A 62 15.70 -4.85 13.58
CA HIS A 62 14.34 -5.24 13.95
C HIS A 62 13.56 -4.05 14.52
N ARG A 63 13.59 -2.93 13.80
CA ARG A 63 12.91 -1.68 14.19
C ARG A 63 12.05 -1.16 13.05
N PRO A 64 10.98 -0.40 13.35
CA PRO A 64 10.12 0.14 12.32
C PRO A 64 10.91 1.08 11.41
N MET A 65 10.78 0.89 10.10
CA MET A 65 11.54 1.69 9.13
C MET A 65 11.03 3.13 8.99
N CYS A 66 9.79 3.37 9.41
CA CYS A 66 9.15 4.68 9.36
C CYS A 66 8.62 5.02 10.75
N GLN A 67 8.73 6.28 11.15
CA GLN A 67 8.10 6.78 12.37
C GLN A 67 6.57 6.61 12.32
N ASP A 68 5.99 6.65 11.12
CA ASP A 68 4.58 6.36 10.89
C ASP A 68 4.39 4.89 10.53
N THR A 69 4.05 4.09 11.53
CA THR A 69 3.77 2.65 11.34
C THR A 69 2.39 2.39 10.74
N GLY A 70 1.62 3.45 10.46
CA GLY A 70 0.44 3.41 9.59
C GLY A 70 -0.88 3.01 10.24
N VAL A 71 -1.97 3.27 9.51
CA VAL A 71 -3.29 2.70 9.78
C VAL A 71 -3.31 1.28 9.23
N VAL A 72 -3.83 0.33 10.01
CA VAL A 72 -3.93 -1.06 9.55
C VAL A 72 -5.17 -1.22 8.66
N VAL A 73 -4.94 -1.74 7.46
CA VAL A 73 -5.99 -2.15 6.51
C VAL A 73 -5.80 -3.64 6.24
N VAL A 74 -6.86 -4.43 6.40
CA VAL A 74 -6.84 -5.88 6.17
C VAL A 74 -7.87 -6.24 5.10
N PHE A 75 -7.43 -7.00 4.10
CA PHE A 75 -8.30 -7.62 3.10
C PHE A 75 -8.38 -9.11 3.39
N LEU A 76 -9.60 -9.59 3.65
CA LEU A 76 -9.90 -10.99 3.91
C LEU A 76 -10.66 -11.56 2.71
N LYS A 77 -10.15 -12.64 2.12
CA LYS A 77 -10.97 -13.53 1.30
C LYS A 77 -11.26 -14.79 2.11
N VAL A 78 -12.53 -14.96 2.45
CA VAL A 78 -12.99 -16.04 3.31
C VAL A 78 -13.68 -17.09 2.45
N GLY A 79 -13.10 -18.28 2.39
CA GLY A 79 -13.73 -19.45 1.77
C GLY A 79 -15.11 -19.73 2.38
N MET A 80 -16.12 -19.99 1.56
CA MET A 80 -17.48 -20.29 2.04
C MET A 80 -17.56 -21.55 2.91
N ASP A 81 -16.56 -22.45 2.83
CA ASP A 81 -16.43 -23.64 3.67
C ASP A 81 -15.52 -23.42 4.91
N VAL A 82 -15.12 -22.17 5.19
CA VAL A 82 -14.37 -21.78 6.37
C VAL A 82 -15.31 -21.54 7.55
N HIS A 83 -14.91 -22.02 8.71
CA HIS A 83 -15.53 -21.73 10.00
C HIS A 83 -14.49 -21.15 10.95
N PHE A 84 -14.85 -20.09 11.67
CA PHE A 84 -14.00 -19.52 12.70
C PHE A 84 -14.40 -20.11 14.06
N ALA A 85 -13.43 -20.65 14.79
CA ALA A 85 -13.67 -21.12 16.15
C ALA A 85 -13.78 -19.93 17.12
N GLY A 86 -14.74 -19.99 18.05
CA GLY A 86 -14.98 -18.93 19.03
C GLY A 86 -16.23 -18.10 18.71
N ASN A 87 -16.41 -17.01 19.44
CA ASN A 87 -17.56 -16.11 19.31
C ASN A 87 -17.19 -14.69 18.85
N ASP A 88 -15.89 -14.41 18.72
CA ASP A 88 -15.41 -13.10 18.30
C ASP A 88 -15.71 -12.87 16.81
N THR A 89 -16.05 -11.64 16.47
CA THR A 89 -16.20 -11.21 15.08
C THR A 89 -14.84 -11.14 14.39
N LEU A 90 -14.82 -11.17 13.05
CA LEU A 90 -13.61 -10.91 12.28
C LEU A 90 -12.96 -9.57 12.65
N GLN A 91 -13.75 -8.52 12.88
CA GLN A 91 -13.24 -7.22 13.30
C GLN A 91 -12.49 -7.33 14.65
N GLU A 92 -13.08 -8.00 15.64
CA GLU A 92 -12.47 -8.18 16.97
C GLU A 92 -11.17 -9.00 16.91
N MET A 93 -11.16 -10.09 16.14
CA MET A 93 -9.95 -10.90 15.94
C MET A 93 -8.84 -10.10 15.25
N ILE A 94 -9.15 -9.33 14.21
CA ILE A 94 -8.17 -8.46 13.55
C ILE A 94 -7.66 -7.38 14.51
N ASP A 95 -8.56 -6.70 15.24
CA ASP A 95 -8.19 -5.65 16.19
C ASP A 95 -7.34 -6.19 17.36
N GLN A 96 -7.56 -7.44 17.79
CA GLN A 96 -6.69 -8.11 18.75
C GLN A 96 -5.29 -8.34 18.19
N GLY A 97 -5.17 -8.79 16.94
CA GLY A 97 -3.87 -8.93 16.24
C GLY A 97 -3.15 -7.60 16.10
N VAL A 98 -3.87 -6.54 15.71
CA VAL A 98 -3.33 -5.17 15.65
C VAL A 98 -2.83 -4.71 17.01
N ARG A 99 -3.66 -4.82 18.06
CA ARG A 99 -3.27 -4.44 19.43
C ARG A 99 -2.03 -5.20 19.89
N ARG A 100 -1.96 -6.51 19.62
CA ARG A 100 -0.81 -7.37 19.98
C ARG A 100 0.46 -6.91 19.27
N ALA A 101 0.39 -6.63 17.97
CA ALA A 101 1.54 -6.09 17.23
C ALA A 101 1.98 -4.73 17.77
N TYR A 102 1.05 -3.80 17.97
CA TYR A 102 1.40 -2.43 18.32
C TYR A 102 1.91 -2.27 19.75
N LEU A 103 1.42 -3.09 20.68
CA LEU A 103 1.85 -3.13 22.08
C LEU A 103 2.95 -4.16 22.35
N ASN A 104 3.58 -4.73 21.31
CA ASN A 104 4.66 -5.69 21.49
C ASN A 104 5.82 -5.03 22.29
N PRO A 105 6.19 -5.57 23.47
CA PRO A 105 7.22 -4.97 24.31
C PRO A 105 8.63 -5.02 23.70
N ASP A 106 8.89 -5.98 22.82
CA ASP A 106 10.19 -6.17 22.18
C ASP A 106 10.37 -5.25 20.96
N ASN A 107 9.28 -4.87 20.31
CA ASN A 107 9.28 -3.95 19.16
C ASN A 107 7.98 -3.13 19.09
N PRO A 108 7.81 -2.11 19.95
CA PRO A 108 6.59 -1.31 19.99
C PRO A 108 6.44 -0.48 18.72
N LEU A 109 5.23 -0.50 18.14
CA LEU A 109 4.87 0.31 16.97
C LEU A 109 4.14 1.58 17.41
N ARG A 110 4.03 2.58 16.52
CA ARG A 110 3.44 3.87 16.88
C ARG A 110 1.93 3.87 16.67
N ALA A 111 1.15 3.85 17.76
CA ALA A 111 -0.28 4.10 17.72
C ALA A 111 -0.58 5.52 17.18
N SER A 112 -1.24 5.59 16.03
CA SER A 112 -1.51 6.80 15.25
C SER A 112 -3.01 7.08 15.08
N LEU A 113 -3.88 6.15 15.48
CA LEU A 113 -5.34 6.30 15.45
C LEU A 113 -5.83 7.24 16.56
N VAL A 114 -6.84 8.04 16.23
CA VAL A 114 -7.50 8.96 17.17
C VAL A 114 -9.01 8.77 17.18
N ALA A 115 -9.61 8.86 18.36
CA ALA A 115 -11.05 8.78 18.58
C ALA A 115 -11.52 9.83 19.60
N PRO A 116 -12.67 10.50 19.38
CA PRO A 116 -13.40 10.59 18.11
C PRO A 116 -12.59 11.36 17.03
N PRO A 117 -12.89 11.18 15.73
CA PRO A 117 -12.20 11.88 14.65
C PRO A 117 -12.42 13.41 14.65
N LEU A 118 -13.50 13.87 15.29
CA LEU A 118 -13.87 15.27 15.46
C LEU A 118 -13.88 15.66 16.94
N GLY A 119 -13.42 16.87 17.26
CA GLY A 119 -13.38 17.36 18.64
C GLY A 119 -12.19 16.83 19.42
N ALA A 120 -12.44 15.99 20.45
CA ALA A 120 -11.43 15.65 21.46
C ALA A 120 -10.22 14.86 20.95
N ARG A 121 -10.36 14.11 19.84
CA ARG A 121 -9.27 13.44 19.10
C ARG A 121 -8.19 12.81 19.99
N ARG A 122 -8.60 11.90 20.88
CA ARG A 122 -7.69 11.21 21.80
C ARG A 122 -7.04 10.04 21.09
N ASN A 123 -5.75 9.82 21.30
CA ASN A 123 -5.08 8.62 20.77
C ASN A 123 -5.71 7.36 21.36
N THR A 124 -5.92 6.32 20.53
CA THR A 124 -6.52 5.05 20.98
C THR A 124 -5.56 4.19 21.81
N GLY A 125 -4.26 4.45 21.71
CA GLY A 125 -3.21 3.82 22.51
C GLY A 125 -2.71 2.48 21.95
N ASP A 126 -3.47 1.85 21.06
CA ASP A 126 -3.19 0.53 20.51
C ASP A 126 -3.34 0.44 18.97
N ASN A 127 -3.56 1.58 18.31
CA ASN A 127 -3.76 1.72 16.86
C ASN A 127 -5.03 1.06 16.31
N THR A 128 -5.95 0.60 17.17
CA THR A 128 -7.26 0.10 16.76
C THR A 128 -8.28 1.25 16.63
N PRO A 129 -9.40 1.07 15.90
CA PRO A 129 -9.73 -0.09 15.06
C PRO A 129 -8.97 -0.10 13.73
N ALA A 130 -8.73 -1.30 13.20
CA ALA A 130 -8.29 -1.52 11.83
C ALA A 130 -9.46 -1.35 10.84
N VAL A 131 -9.13 -1.04 9.58
CA VAL A 131 -10.10 -1.07 8.47
C VAL A 131 -10.11 -2.47 7.88
N VAL A 132 -11.23 -3.19 7.99
CA VAL A 132 -11.36 -4.58 7.54
C VAL A 132 -12.30 -4.69 6.35
N HIS A 133 -11.80 -5.24 5.24
CA HIS A 133 -12.59 -5.59 4.06
C HIS A 133 -12.73 -7.11 3.99
N VAL A 134 -13.95 -7.60 3.80
CA VAL A 134 -14.26 -9.03 3.73
C VAL A 134 -14.94 -9.36 2.42
N GLU A 135 -14.39 -10.31 1.70
CA GLU A 135 -14.97 -10.93 0.50
C GLU A 135 -15.20 -12.42 0.78
N LEU A 136 -16.41 -12.92 0.50
CA LEU A 136 -16.68 -14.36 0.56
C LEU A 136 -16.35 -14.99 -0.80
N VAL A 137 -15.54 -16.05 -0.80
CA VAL A 137 -15.07 -16.73 -2.01
C VAL A 137 -15.35 -18.23 -1.94
N PRO A 138 -15.45 -18.96 -3.06
CA PRO A 138 -15.54 -20.42 -3.03
C PRO A 138 -14.33 -21.07 -2.35
N GLY A 139 -14.53 -22.25 -1.76
CA GLY A 139 -13.46 -23.07 -1.17
C GLY A 139 -13.37 -22.96 0.35
N ASP A 140 -12.30 -23.52 0.90
CA ASP A 140 -12.11 -23.79 2.33
C ASP A 140 -10.85 -23.13 2.91
N ALA A 141 -10.34 -22.09 2.24
CA ALA A 141 -9.15 -21.35 2.61
C ALA A 141 -9.48 -19.92 3.08
N LEU A 142 -8.59 -19.38 3.91
CA LEU A 142 -8.59 -17.98 4.32
C LEU A 142 -7.35 -17.31 3.72
N GLU A 143 -7.54 -16.29 2.89
CA GLU A 143 -6.47 -15.40 2.44
C GLU A 143 -6.52 -14.11 3.25
N VAL A 144 -5.40 -13.74 3.85
CA VAL A 144 -5.26 -12.51 4.65
C VAL A 144 -4.17 -11.65 4.02
N THR A 145 -4.53 -10.47 3.52
CA THR A 145 -3.57 -9.44 3.10
C THR A 145 -3.59 -8.30 4.11
N VAL A 146 -2.45 -8.04 4.75
CA VAL A 146 -2.29 -6.98 5.76
C VAL A 146 -1.47 -5.84 5.18
N ALA A 147 -1.97 -4.61 5.34
CA ALA A 147 -1.28 -3.40 4.94
C ALA A 147 -1.20 -2.39 6.08
N ALA A 148 0.01 -1.92 6.36
CA ALA A 148 0.27 -0.79 7.26
C ALA A 148 0.40 0.50 6.42
N LYS A 149 -0.68 1.29 6.34
CA LYS A 149 -0.76 2.45 5.45
C LYS A 149 -0.43 3.76 6.18
N GLY A 150 0.74 4.32 5.88
CA GLY A 150 1.17 5.62 6.41
C GLY A 150 0.22 6.75 5.99
N GLY A 151 -0.15 7.61 6.94
CA GLY A 151 -1.11 8.69 6.74
C GLY A 151 -0.68 9.68 5.67
N GLY A 152 0.63 9.89 5.49
CA GLY A 152 1.17 10.73 4.43
C GLY A 152 0.74 10.28 3.03
N SER A 153 0.80 8.96 2.77
CA SER A 153 0.37 8.36 1.50
C SER A 153 -1.16 8.30 1.37
N GLU A 154 -1.87 7.98 2.45
CA GLU A 154 -3.34 7.92 2.47
C GLU A 154 -3.96 9.27 2.12
N ASN A 155 -3.41 10.36 2.64
CA ASN A 155 -3.88 11.72 2.36
C ASN A 155 -3.67 12.17 0.89
N LYS A 156 -2.95 11.38 0.09
CA LYS A 156 -2.76 11.67 -1.35
C LYS A 156 -3.71 10.90 -2.25
N ALA A 157 -4.65 10.12 -1.71
CA ALA A 157 -5.72 9.53 -2.51
C ALA A 157 -6.49 10.62 -3.28
N ARG A 158 -6.92 10.29 -4.49
CA ARG A 158 -7.70 11.14 -5.39
C ARG A 158 -8.85 10.33 -5.98
N LEU A 159 -9.95 11.01 -6.23
CA LEU A 159 -11.12 10.47 -6.92
C LEU A 159 -11.56 11.50 -7.96
N ALA A 160 -11.88 11.03 -9.16
CA ALA A 160 -12.50 11.85 -10.19
C ALA A 160 -13.55 11.02 -10.95
N MET A 161 -14.59 11.70 -11.42
CA MET A 161 -15.58 11.14 -12.35
C MET A 161 -15.22 11.64 -13.74
N LEU A 162 -14.43 10.84 -14.46
CA LEU A 162 -13.97 11.16 -15.81
C LEU A 162 -15.03 10.75 -16.84
N ASN A 163 -15.19 11.53 -17.91
CA ASN A 163 -15.93 11.12 -19.08
C ASN A 163 -15.12 10.09 -19.89
N PRO A 164 -15.75 9.25 -20.72
CA PRO A 164 -15.04 8.29 -21.57
C PRO A 164 -14.01 8.93 -22.52
N SER A 165 -14.17 10.21 -22.84
CA SER A 165 -13.25 10.97 -23.70
C SER A 165 -12.11 11.66 -22.97
N ASP A 166 -12.12 11.66 -21.63
CA ASP A 166 -11.10 12.36 -20.85
C ASP A 166 -9.77 11.58 -20.85
N ASP A 167 -8.66 12.30 -20.87
CA ASP A 167 -7.33 11.70 -20.86
C ASP A 167 -6.92 11.36 -19.42
N LEU A 168 -6.92 10.05 -19.11
CA LEU A 168 -6.52 9.55 -17.79
C LEU A 168 -5.04 9.82 -17.49
N ILE A 169 -4.15 9.73 -18.48
CA ILE A 169 -2.72 9.95 -18.29
C ILE A 169 -2.50 11.41 -17.90
N GLN A 170 -3.15 12.32 -18.65
CA GLN A 170 -3.12 13.74 -18.32
C GLN A 170 -3.64 14.00 -16.91
N TRP A 171 -4.80 13.42 -16.55
CA TRP A 171 -5.37 13.58 -15.22
C TRP A 171 -4.41 13.12 -14.11
N VAL A 172 -3.72 11.98 -14.28
CA VAL A 172 -2.69 11.53 -13.33
C VAL A 172 -1.55 12.54 -13.25
N THR A 173 -1.01 12.96 -14.40
CA THR A 173 0.13 13.88 -14.42
C THR A 173 -0.18 15.26 -13.86
N ASP A 174 -1.41 15.75 -14.02
CA ASP A 174 -1.85 17.04 -13.47
C ASP A 174 -1.98 16.98 -11.94
N ASN A 175 -2.34 15.82 -11.38
CA ASN A 175 -2.49 15.64 -9.95
C ASN A 175 -1.16 15.42 -9.22
N LEU A 176 -0.17 14.79 -9.86
CA LEU A 176 1.10 14.41 -9.21
C LEU A 176 1.85 15.59 -8.55
N PRO A 177 2.04 16.76 -9.20
CA PRO A 177 2.67 17.90 -8.56
C PRO A 177 1.96 18.36 -7.28
N SER A 178 0.62 18.30 -7.25
CA SER A 178 -0.18 18.70 -6.08
C SER A 178 0.02 17.78 -4.86
N MET A 179 0.49 16.55 -5.07
CA MET A 179 0.77 15.62 -3.97
C MET A 179 2.00 16.07 -3.17
N GLY A 180 2.92 16.83 -3.78
CA GLY A 180 4.20 17.22 -3.20
C GLY A 180 5.03 15.99 -2.77
N ALA A 181 5.96 16.21 -1.85
CA ALA A 181 6.82 15.13 -1.32
C ALA A 181 6.19 14.34 -0.16
N GLY A 182 4.97 14.68 0.29
CA GLY A 182 4.37 14.14 1.52
C GLY A 182 3.99 12.65 1.50
N TRP A 183 4.14 11.98 0.36
CA TRP A 183 3.98 10.53 0.19
C TRP A 183 5.32 9.81 -0.04
N CYS A 184 6.44 10.52 0.16
CA CYS A 184 7.81 10.01 0.15
C CYS A 184 8.22 9.30 -1.17
N PRO A 185 8.12 9.95 -2.36
CA PRO A 185 8.59 9.34 -3.59
C PRO A 185 10.09 8.97 -3.51
N PRO A 186 10.56 7.93 -4.22
CA PRO A 186 9.81 7.15 -5.21
C PRO A 186 8.84 6.15 -4.58
N GLY A 187 7.62 6.07 -5.12
CA GLY A 187 6.58 5.15 -4.65
C GLY A 187 5.81 4.48 -5.79
N ILE A 188 4.69 3.82 -5.48
CA ILE A 188 3.85 3.11 -6.45
C ILE A 188 2.52 3.86 -6.57
N LEU A 189 2.04 4.06 -7.79
CA LEU A 189 0.68 4.57 -8.02
C LEU A 189 -0.28 3.39 -8.15
N GLY A 190 -1.40 3.44 -7.44
CA GLY A 190 -2.48 2.47 -7.56
C GLY A 190 -3.73 3.15 -8.09
N LEU A 191 -4.29 2.62 -9.17
CA LEU A 191 -5.48 3.15 -9.83
C LEU A 191 -6.58 2.09 -9.83
N GLY A 192 -7.79 2.53 -9.54
CA GLY A 192 -9.01 1.77 -9.73
C GLY A 192 -9.84 2.46 -10.80
N ILE A 193 -10.15 1.77 -11.89
CA ILE A 193 -10.85 2.33 -13.04
C ILE A 193 -12.22 1.67 -13.17
N GLY A 194 -13.27 2.49 -13.29
CA GLY A 194 -14.65 2.01 -13.37
C GLY A 194 -15.26 1.60 -12.03
N GLY A 195 -16.43 0.94 -12.08
CA GLY A 195 -17.27 0.72 -10.91
C GLY A 195 -17.84 2.02 -10.32
N THR A 196 -18.32 1.94 -9.08
CA THR A 196 -18.75 3.09 -8.28
C THR A 196 -17.57 3.70 -7.51
N PRO A 197 -17.68 4.93 -6.98
CA PRO A 197 -16.58 5.61 -6.28
C PRO A 197 -15.90 4.77 -5.17
N GLU A 198 -16.69 4.07 -4.36
CA GLU A 198 -16.21 3.19 -3.30
C GLU A 198 -15.45 1.99 -3.86
N LYS A 199 -15.92 1.39 -4.96
CA LYS A 199 -15.24 0.26 -5.62
C LYS A 199 -13.94 0.71 -6.26
N ALA A 200 -13.93 1.86 -6.94
CA ALA A 200 -12.73 2.43 -7.56
C ALA A 200 -11.62 2.70 -6.53
N LEU A 201 -11.96 3.35 -5.40
CA LEU A 201 -10.97 3.63 -4.35
C LEU A 201 -10.47 2.35 -3.66
N LEU A 202 -11.35 1.38 -3.45
CA LEU A 202 -10.97 0.07 -2.90
C LEU A 202 -10.01 -0.67 -3.85
N MET A 203 -10.34 -0.75 -5.13
CA MET A 203 -9.50 -1.37 -6.15
C MET A 203 -8.13 -0.68 -6.29
N ALA A 204 -8.11 0.66 -6.25
CA ALA A 204 -6.87 1.42 -6.25
C ALA A 204 -5.98 1.00 -5.07
N LYS A 205 -6.55 0.84 -3.87
CA LYS A 205 -5.84 0.37 -2.68
C LYS A 205 -5.31 -1.05 -2.85
N GLU A 206 -6.16 -1.97 -3.29
CA GLU A 206 -5.83 -3.38 -3.46
C GLU A 206 -4.78 -3.61 -4.55
N SER A 207 -4.79 -2.81 -5.61
CA SER A 207 -3.83 -2.92 -6.72
C SER A 207 -2.38 -2.80 -6.25
N LEU A 208 -2.16 -2.02 -5.18
CA LEU A 208 -0.85 -1.81 -4.55
C LEU A 208 -0.28 -3.06 -3.84
N MET A 209 -1.08 -4.11 -3.67
CA MET A 209 -0.65 -5.36 -3.02
C MET A 209 -0.02 -6.34 -4.02
N THR A 210 0.07 -5.98 -5.30
CA THR A 210 0.66 -6.80 -6.36
C THR A 210 2.17 -6.59 -6.46
N PRO A 211 2.96 -7.60 -6.89
CA PRO A 211 4.41 -7.49 -7.02
C PRO A 211 4.83 -6.36 -7.96
N ILE A 212 5.94 -5.68 -7.68
CA ILE A 212 6.51 -4.65 -8.56
C ILE A 212 7.17 -5.33 -9.77
N ASP A 213 6.67 -5.01 -10.96
CA ASP A 213 6.98 -5.73 -12.21
C ASP A 213 7.10 -4.82 -13.45
N MET A 214 7.09 -3.49 -13.28
CA MET A 214 7.21 -2.52 -14.38
C MET A 214 8.45 -2.76 -15.26
N ASP A 215 9.56 -3.23 -14.68
CA ASP A 215 10.76 -3.58 -15.45
C ASP A 215 10.52 -4.71 -16.45
N GLN A 216 9.70 -5.69 -16.08
CA GLN A 216 9.34 -6.81 -16.97
C GLN A 216 8.45 -6.34 -18.13
N ILE A 217 7.55 -5.39 -17.86
CA ILE A 217 6.70 -4.77 -18.90
C ILE A 217 7.55 -3.95 -19.87
N ILE A 218 8.52 -3.18 -19.36
CA ILE A 218 9.45 -2.41 -20.21
C ILE A 218 10.31 -3.35 -21.09
N GLU A 219 10.78 -4.46 -20.53
CA GLU A 219 11.66 -5.40 -21.25
C GLU A 219 10.92 -6.19 -22.34
N HIS A 220 9.73 -6.72 -22.02
CA HIS A 220 9.01 -7.62 -22.94
C HIS A 220 7.95 -6.90 -23.80
N GLY A 221 7.61 -5.66 -23.47
CA GLY A 221 6.47 -4.95 -24.01
C GLY A 221 5.15 -5.31 -23.29
N PRO A 222 4.14 -4.42 -23.34
CA PRO A 222 2.85 -4.67 -22.73
C PRO A 222 2.09 -5.79 -23.46
N ARG A 223 1.43 -6.66 -22.69
CA ARG A 223 0.66 -7.81 -23.21
C ARG A 223 -0.79 -7.49 -23.49
N ASP A 224 -1.32 -6.45 -22.85
CA ASP A 224 -2.70 -5.98 -22.96
C ASP A 224 -2.79 -4.46 -22.80
N ASP A 225 -3.99 -3.92 -22.99
CA ASP A 225 -4.27 -2.48 -22.90
C ASP A 225 -4.01 -1.92 -21.49
N ILE A 226 -4.15 -2.74 -20.45
CA ILE A 226 -3.90 -2.34 -19.07
C ILE A 226 -2.40 -2.17 -18.84
N GLU A 227 -1.56 -3.12 -19.27
CA GLU A 227 -0.11 -2.99 -19.20
C GLU A 227 0.41 -1.83 -20.06
N ALA A 228 -0.19 -1.61 -21.24
CA ALA A 228 0.14 -0.46 -22.09
C ALA A 228 -0.14 0.86 -21.35
N LEU A 229 -1.33 1.00 -20.76
CA LEU A 229 -1.71 2.18 -19.97
C LEU A 229 -0.84 2.36 -18.71
N ARG A 230 -0.49 1.27 -18.01
CA ARG A 230 0.45 1.30 -16.88
C ARG A 230 1.80 1.87 -17.31
N LEU A 231 2.34 1.42 -18.43
CA LEU A 231 3.62 1.89 -18.98
C LEU A 231 3.54 3.37 -19.38
N GLU A 232 2.49 3.78 -20.08
CA GLU A 232 2.30 5.18 -20.50
C GLU A 232 2.22 6.13 -19.31
N ILE A 233 1.45 5.78 -18.27
CA ILE A 233 1.36 6.56 -17.02
C ILE A 233 2.71 6.57 -16.30
N PHE A 234 3.41 5.43 -16.21
CA PHE A 234 4.71 5.33 -15.55
C PHE A 234 5.73 6.27 -16.18
N GLU A 235 5.84 6.24 -17.51
CA GLU A 235 6.77 7.11 -18.22
C GLU A 235 6.35 8.58 -18.12
N ALA A 236 5.07 8.89 -18.27
CA ALA A 236 4.57 10.26 -18.16
C ALA A 236 4.84 10.85 -16.78
N SER A 237 4.60 10.06 -15.72
CA SER A 237 4.83 10.45 -14.33
C SER A 237 6.32 10.73 -14.04
N ASN A 238 7.22 9.90 -14.56
CA ASN A 238 8.66 10.09 -14.37
C ASN A 238 9.21 11.23 -15.25
N ARG A 239 8.65 11.48 -16.43
CA ARG A 239 9.00 12.63 -17.29
C ARG A 239 8.73 13.99 -16.64
N LEU A 240 7.83 14.07 -15.65
CA LEU A 240 7.61 15.30 -14.88
C LEU A 240 8.85 15.76 -14.09
N GLY A 241 9.81 14.86 -13.85
CA GLY A 241 11.07 15.19 -13.20
C GLY A 241 10.93 15.58 -11.72
N ILE A 242 9.81 15.24 -11.05
CA ILE A 242 9.60 15.50 -9.61
C ILE A 242 10.70 14.83 -8.78
N GLY A 243 11.02 13.57 -9.10
CA GLY A 243 12.14 12.83 -8.54
C GLY A 243 11.93 12.39 -7.08
N ALA A 244 12.93 11.69 -6.55
CA ALA A 244 12.93 11.20 -5.17
C ALA A 244 12.80 12.36 -4.17
N GLN A 245 11.89 12.21 -3.21
CA GLN A 245 11.54 13.20 -2.19
C GLN A 245 11.15 14.59 -2.74
N GLY A 246 10.78 14.68 -4.03
CA GLY A 246 10.50 15.97 -4.68
C GLY A 246 11.74 16.83 -4.94
N LEU A 247 12.93 16.24 -4.93
CA LEU A 247 14.21 16.95 -5.09
C LEU A 247 14.67 17.10 -6.55
N GLY A 248 13.83 16.72 -7.51
CA GLY A 248 14.19 16.65 -8.91
C GLY A 248 15.02 15.41 -9.24
N GLY A 249 14.68 14.71 -10.31
CA GLY A 249 15.39 13.49 -10.71
C GLY A 249 14.60 12.63 -11.70
N LEU A 250 15.13 11.45 -11.99
CA LEU A 250 14.56 10.55 -13.00
C LEU A 250 13.39 9.73 -12.46
N THR A 251 13.38 9.42 -11.17
CA THR A 251 12.41 8.47 -10.60
C THR A 251 11.51 9.14 -9.57
N THR A 252 10.25 9.35 -9.95
CA THR A 252 9.14 9.75 -9.07
C THR A 252 8.29 8.55 -8.67
N VAL A 253 8.08 7.62 -9.60
CA VAL A 253 7.29 6.40 -9.41
C VAL A 253 8.11 5.18 -9.82
N LEU A 254 7.96 4.08 -9.07
CA LEU A 254 8.62 2.80 -9.31
C LEU A 254 7.75 1.86 -10.15
N ASP A 255 6.42 1.99 -10.03
CA ASP A 255 5.43 1.19 -10.75
C ASP A 255 4.08 1.93 -10.74
N VAL A 256 3.19 1.51 -11.64
CA VAL A 256 1.80 1.92 -11.74
C VAL A 256 0.98 0.64 -11.75
N LYS A 257 0.02 0.49 -10.84
CA LYS A 257 -0.88 -0.66 -10.74
C LYS A 257 -2.29 -0.22 -11.10
N ILE A 258 -2.97 -1.03 -11.89
CA ILE A 258 -4.35 -0.78 -12.31
C ILE A 258 -5.18 -2.02 -12.00
N LYS A 259 -6.31 -1.81 -11.34
CA LYS A 259 -7.43 -2.75 -11.31
C LYS A 259 -8.65 -2.07 -11.93
N ASP A 260 -9.39 -2.78 -12.75
CA ASP A 260 -10.58 -2.27 -13.42
C ASP A 260 -11.85 -3.01 -13.00
N TYR A 261 -12.99 -2.36 -13.23
CA TYR A 261 -14.32 -2.93 -13.03
C TYR A 261 -15.29 -2.37 -14.06
N PRO A 262 -16.31 -3.13 -14.49
CA PRO A 262 -17.36 -2.62 -15.35
C PRO A 262 -17.98 -1.32 -14.82
N THR A 263 -18.21 -0.34 -15.70
CA THR A 263 -18.84 0.93 -15.35
C THR A 263 -20.23 1.04 -15.99
N HIS A 264 -21.08 1.90 -15.41
CA HIS A 264 -22.28 2.36 -16.09
C HIS A 264 -21.87 3.21 -17.31
N ALA A 265 -22.60 3.06 -18.41
CA ALA A 265 -22.39 3.80 -19.66
C ALA A 265 -22.70 5.29 -19.55
#